data_AF-A0A524LKX9-F1
#
_entry.id   AF-A0A524LKX9-F1
#
_cell.length_a   1.000
_cell.length_b   1.000
_cell.length_c   1.000
_cell.angle_alpha   90.00
_cell.angle_beta   90.00
_cell.angle_gamma   90.00
#
_symmetry.space_group_name_H-M   'P 1'
#
loop_
_entity.id
_entity.type
_entity.pdbx_description
1 polymer ?
#
loop_
_entity_poly.entity_id
_entity_poly.type
_entity_poly.pdbx_seq_one_letter_code
_entity_poly.pdbx_strand_id
1 'polypeptide(L)'
;KLFNMDVDGVAWGTVVANYTGVLTAVFLYRRRYATPVVYGDLKAIFELTAMKRFFRVGRDIFIRTLVLIFAFSFFTATSAGQGDMVLAANSILINLWTIMAYGIDGFAFAAESLIGRYMGARDRKQLQSAIRHIFAWGLALGILFSAAFSIFPEKILAVFTNKPEVIALALSMMIWTQAAPLISTICYVWDGVYIGATATRAMRNTMIISLAVFYLPVYYLLQPLIPHHALWLALVIFMLARGVTLSIYYKKEILGQLDNTPLPDRVNTL
;
A
#
# COMPACT_ATOMS: atom_id res chain seq x y z
N LYS A 1 -7.67 -23.72 27.48
CA LYS A 1 -7.14 -22.49 28.13
C LYS A 1 -5.88 -22.84 28.94
N LEU A 2 -4.73 -23.10 28.31
CA LEU A 2 -3.56 -23.66 29.01
C LEU A 2 -2.71 -22.60 29.75
N PHE A 3 -2.68 -21.35 29.25
CA PHE A 3 -1.79 -20.29 29.77
C PHE A 3 -2.53 -19.06 30.33
N ASN A 4 -3.85 -19.00 30.19
CA ASN A 4 -4.69 -17.87 30.64
C ASN A 4 -4.21 -16.47 30.19
N MET A 5 -3.48 -16.40 29.08
CA MET A 5 -2.98 -15.15 28.50
C MET A 5 -3.98 -14.68 27.44
N ASP A 6 -4.50 -13.47 27.63
CA ASP A 6 -5.42 -12.83 26.69
C ASP A 6 -4.59 -11.88 25.79
N VAL A 7 -4.56 -10.58 26.12
CA VAL A 7 -3.74 -9.57 25.42
C VAL A 7 -2.24 -9.87 25.53
N ASP A 8 -1.79 -10.35 26.69
CA ASP A 8 -0.37 -10.68 26.93
C ASP A 8 0.11 -11.81 26.00
N GLY A 9 -0.77 -12.75 25.64
CA GLY A 9 -0.42 -13.86 24.75
C GLY A 9 -0.16 -13.36 23.32
N VAL A 10 -0.95 -12.40 22.85
CA VAL A 10 -0.76 -11.75 21.55
C VAL A 10 0.53 -10.93 21.53
N ALA A 11 0.82 -10.23 22.63
CA ALA A 11 2.07 -9.48 22.78
C ALA A 11 3.29 -10.41 22.72
N TRP A 12 3.29 -11.51 23.50
CA TRP A 12 4.37 -12.50 23.45
C TRP A 12 4.50 -13.18 22.10
N GLY A 13 3.38 -13.51 21.44
CA GLY A 13 3.39 -14.04 20.07
C GLY A 13 4.11 -13.10 19.10
N THR A 14 3.85 -11.79 19.21
CA THR A 14 4.49 -10.76 18.39
C THR A 14 5.99 -10.65 18.69
N VAL A 15 6.38 -10.71 19.96
CA VAL A 15 7.78 -10.68 20.38
C VAL A 15 8.53 -11.89 19.81
N VAL A 16 8.00 -13.10 20.00
CA VAL A 16 8.61 -14.34 19.50
C VAL A 16 8.72 -14.33 17.98
N ALA A 17 7.69 -13.86 17.26
CA ALA A 17 7.73 -13.72 15.80
C ALA A 17 8.84 -12.78 15.31
N ASN A 18 9.03 -11.62 15.97
CA ASN A 18 10.10 -10.69 15.61
C ASN A 18 11.49 -11.28 15.87
N TYR A 19 11.72 -11.89 17.04
CA TYR A 19 13.01 -12.48 17.37
C TYR A 19 13.36 -13.68 16.49
N THR A 20 12.39 -14.55 16.18
CA THR A 20 12.61 -15.66 15.24
C THR A 20 12.92 -15.16 13.83
N GLY A 21 12.30 -14.06 13.39
CA GLY A 21 12.66 -13.36 12.14
C GLY A 21 14.10 -12.87 12.13
N VAL A 22 14.55 -12.20 13.19
CA VAL A 22 15.95 -11.74 13.33
C VAL A 22 16.92 -12.92 13.31
N LEU A 23 16.64 -13.99 14.05
CA LEU A 23 17.47 -15.19 14.08
C LEU A 23 17.58 -15.83 12.69
N THR A 24 16.46 -15.92 11.97
CA THR A 24 16.42 -16.47 10.61
C THR A 24 17.21 -15.59 9.63
N ALA A 25 17.07 -14.27 9.71
CA ALA A 25 17.82 -13.33 8.88
C ALA A 25 19.33 -13.44 9.13
N VAL A 26 19.76 -13.48 10.39
CA VAL A 26 21.17 -13.65 10.76
C VAL A 26 21.70 -15.01 10.28
N PHE A 27 20.93 -16.08 10.44
CA PHE A 27 21.29 -17.41 9.97
C PHE A 27 21.49 -17.45 8.44
N LEU A 28 20.52 -16.93 7.67
CA LEU A 28 20.60 -16.89 6.21
C LEU A 28 21.73 -16.00 5.72
N TYR A 29 21.92 -14.84 6.36
CA TYR A 29 23.01 -13.92 6.04
C TYR A 29 24.37 -14.59 6.25
N ARG A 30 24.59 -15.19 7.44
CA ARG A 30 25.84 -15.92 7.74
C ARG A 30 26.09 -17.08 6.79
N ARG A 31 25.06 -17.83 6.43
CA ARG A 31 25.18 -18.96 5.48
C ARG A 31 25.53 -18.49 4.06
N ARG A 32 24.97 -17.36 3.60
CA ARG A 32 25.13 -16.89 2.22
C ARG A 32 26.35 -15.99 2.00
N TYR A 33 26.78 -15.27 3.03
CA TYR A 33 27.83 -14.25 2.98
C TYR A 33 28.96 -14.52 3.99
N ALA A 34 29.29 -15.80 4.25
CA ALA A 34 30.33 -16.26 5.19
C ALA A 34 31.77 -15.74 4.91
N THR A 35 31.96 -14.90 3.89
CA THR A 35 33.18 -14.10 3.70
C THR A 35 33.39 -13.13 4.87
N PRO A 36 34.64 -12.71 5.16
CA PRO A 36 34.93 -11.87 6.30
C PRO A 36 34.08 -10.61 6.19
N VAL A 37 33.27 -10.34 7.21
CA VAL A 37 32.58 -9.08 7.38
C VAL A 37 33.66 -8.01 7.30
N VAL A 38 33.69 -7.25 6.20
CA VAL A 38 34.38 -5.97 6.20
C VAL A 38 33.66 -5.20 7.29
N TYR A 39 34.28 -5.08 8.46
CA TYR A 39 33.76 -4.24 9.54
C TYR A 39 33.53 -2.88 8.90
N GLY A 40 32.25 -2.54 8.71
CA GLY A 40 31.86 -1.31 8.05
C GLY A 40 32.54 -0.18 8.81
N ASP A 41 33.29 0.65 8.08
CA ASP A 41 33.88 1.84 8.66
C ASP A 41 32.79 2.58 9.44
N LEU A 42 32.93 2.66 10.77
CA LEU A 42 31.95 3.32 11.62
C LEU A 42 31.71 4.76 11.15
N LYS A 43 32.69 5.39 10.48
CA LYS A 43 32.53 6.70 9.84
C LYS A 43 31.62 6.67 8.62
N ALA A 44 31.62 5.58 7.83
CA ALA A 44 30.70 5.39 6.71
C ALA A 44 29.25 5.20 7.19
N ILE A 45 29.04 4.63 8.40
CA ILE A 45 27.72 4.54 9.03
C ILE A 45 27.19 5.94 9.42
N PHE A 46 28.08 6.83 9.87
CA PHE A 46 27.76 8.21 10.25
C PHE A 46 27.89 9.22 9.10
N GLU A 47 27.85 8.77 7.84
CA GLU A 47 27.85 9.69 6.70
C GLU A 47 26.54 10.50 6.69
N LEU A 48 26.63 11.75 7.16
CA LEU A 48 25.50 12.67 7.34
C LEU A 48 24.63 12.82 6.08
N THR A 49 25.23 12.78 4.88
CA THR A 49 24.51 12.92 3.62
C THR A 49 23.64 11.70 3.32
N ALA A 50 24.19 10.49 3.45
CA ALA A 50 23.45 9.24 3.29
C ALA A 50 22.35 9.10 4.35
N MET A 51 22.64 9.41 5.62
CA MET A 51 21.64 9.43 6.69
C MET A 51 20.51 10.41 6.39
N LYS A 52 20.81 11.65 5.98
CA LYS A 52 19.78 12.64 5.62
C LYS A 52 18.91 12.15 4.48
N ARG A 53 19.47 11.49 3.46
CA ARG A 53 18.71 10.90 2.36
C ARG A 53 17.78 9.80 2.86
N PHE A 54 18.28 8.89 3.70
CA PHE A 54 17.50 7.82 4.32
C PHE A 54 16.33 8.36 5.15
N PHE A 55 16.59 9.28 6.08
CA PHE A 55 15.55 9.90 6.90
C PHE A 55 14.51 10.65 6.08
N ARG A 56 14.92 11.29 4.97
CA ARG A 56 13.98 11.98 4.08
C ARG A 56 13.01 11.00 3.41
N VAL A 57 13.51 9.88 2.90
CA VAL A 57 12.70 8.80 2.32
C VAL A 57 11.74 8.24 3.37
N GLY A 58 12.26 7.90 4.56
CA GLY A 58 11.46 7.39 5.67
C GLY A 58 10.35 8.35 6.11
N ARG A 59 10.67 9.65 6.25
CA ARG A 59 9.69 10.69 6.58
C ARG A 59 8.60 10.81 5.51
N ASP A 60 8.95 10.77 4.24
CA ASP A 60 7.97 10.91 3.15
C ASP A 60 7.00 9.72 3.12
N ILE A 61 7.51 8.48 3.31
CA ILE A 61 6.69 7.26 3.45
C ILE A 61 5.81 7.35 4.71
N PHE A 62 6.38 7.77 5.84
CA PHE A 62 5.65 7.93 7.09
C PHE A 62 4.46 8.89 6.96
N ILE A 63 4.66 10.06 6.33
CA ILE A 63 3.56 11.01 6.08
C ILE A 63 2.50 10.38 5.17
N ARG A 64 2.90 9.69 4.09
CA ARG A 64 1.94 8.98 3.22
C ARG A 64 1.11 7.96 4.00
N THR A 65 1.74 7.20 4.88
CA THR A 65 1.06 6.21 5.73
C THR A 65 0.13 6.87 6.74
N LEU A 66 0.54 7.99 7.37
CA LEU A 66 -0.35 8.76 8.25
C LEU A 66 -1.59 9.27 7.52
N VAL A 67 -1.44 9.77 6.29
CA VAL A 67 -2.58 10.23 5.48
C VAL A 67 -3.52 9.06 5.13
N LEU A 68 -2.97 7.87 4.85
CA LEU A 68 -3.79 6.67 4.59
C LEU A 68 -4.55 6.25 5.85
N ILE A 69 -3.87 6.18 6.99
CA ILE A 69 -4.45 5.85 8.29
C ILE A 69 -5.54 6.86 8.63
N PHE A 70 -5.29 8.15 8.40
CA PHE A 70 -6.29 9.19 8.61
C PHE A 70 -7.54 8.96 7.75
N ALA A 71 -7.40 8.66 6.45
CA ALA A 71 -8.54 8.41 5.57
C ALA A 71 -9.44 7.26 6.07
N PHE A 72 -8.83 6.12 6.44
CA PHE A 72 -9.56 4.97 6.98
C PHE A 72 -10.09 5.19 8.40
N SER A 73 -9.37 5.95 9.23
CA SER A 73 -9.84 6.31 10.58
C SER A 73 -11.02 7.27 10.49
N PHE A 74 -10.97 8.24 9.59
CA PHE A 74 -12.10 9.12 9.27
C PHE A 74 -13.29 8.31 8.76
N PHE A 75 -13.06 7.34 7.87
CA PHE A 75 -14.10 6.45 7.38
C PHE A 75 -14.79 5.70 8.54
N THR A 76 -13.99 5.13 9.44
CA THR A 76 -14.49 4.37 10.59
C THR A 76 -15.23 5.25 11.59
N ALA A 77 -14.65 6.42 11.95
CA ALA A 77 -15.26 7.36 12.89
C ALA A 77 -16.58 7.93 12.36
N THR A 78 -16.62 8.29 11.07
CA THR A 78 -17.84 8.74 10.42
C THR A 78 -18.89 7.63 10.35
N SER A 79 -18.49 6.38 10.06
CA SER A 79 -19.41 5.24 10.06
C SER A 79 -20.01 5.00 11.44
N ALA A 80 -19.22 5.16 12.51
CA ALA A 80 -19.69 5.08 13.89
C ALA A 80 -20.71 6.17 14.20
N GLY A 81 -20.47 7.40 13.74
CA GLY A 81 -21.43 8.51 13.87
C GLY A 81 -22.75 8.31 13.11
N GLN A 82 -22.79 7.43 12.11
CA GLN A 82 -24.01 7.05 11.38
C GLN A 82 -24.82 5.93 12.06
N GLY A 83 -24.29 5.35 13.15
CA GLY A 83 -24.94 4.32 13.96
C GLY A 83 -24.28 2.94 13.87
N ASP A 84 -24.50 2.13 14.90
CA ASP A 84 -23.82 0.84 15.10
C ASP A 84 -24.04 -0.15 13.94
N MET A 85 -25.24 -0.15 13.34
CA MET A 85 -25.56 -1.03 12.21
C MET A 85 -24.75 -0.67 10.96
N VAL A 86 -24.61 0.63 10.67
CA VAL A 86 -23.82 1.13 9.55
C VAL A 86 -22.34 0.84 9.78
N LEU A 87 -21.84 1.10 11.00
CA LEU A 87 -20.47 0.77 11.38
C LEU A 87 -20.18 -0.72 11.21
N ALA A 88 -21.09 -1.61 11.63
CA ALA A 88 -20.91 -3.05 11.49
C ALA A 88 -20.83 -3.48 10.02
N ALA A 89 -21.75 -3.01 9.18
CA ALA A 89 -21.75 -3.30 7.74
C ALA A 89 -20.47 -2.79 7.07
N ASN A 90 -20.11 -1.52 7.32
CA ASN A 90 -18.92 -0.90 6.74
C ASN A 90 -17.61 -1.56 7.21
N SER A 91 -17.54 -2.02 8.45
CA SER A 91 -16.36 -2.73 8.98
C SER A 91 -16.11 -4.04 8.24
N ILE A 92 -17.17 -4.79 7.92
CA ILE A 92 -17.05 -6.03 7.12
C ILE A 92 -16.52 -5.70 5.71
N LEU A 93 -17.10 -4.71 5.06
CA LEU A 93 -16.71 -4.30 3.71
C LEU A 93 -15.27 -3.76 3.64
N ILE A 94 -14.84 -2.98 4.64
CA ILE A 94 -13.44 -2.54 4.77
C ILE A 94 -12.50 -3.72 5.03
N ASN A 95 -12.91 -4.73 5.82
CA ASN A 95 -12.09 -5.92 6.00
C ASN A 95 -11.89 -6.69 4.67
N LEU A 96 -12.94 -6.82 3.86
CA LEU A 96 -12.82 -7.41 2.51
C LEU A 96 -11.85 -6.62 1.63
N TRP A 97 -11.94 -5.29 1.67
CA TRP A 97 -11.00 -4.42 0.98
C TRP A 97 -9.57 -4.68 1.46
N THR A 98 -9.32 -4.73 2.77
CA THR A 98 -8.00 -4.94 3.35
C THR A 98 -7.40 -6.29 2.93
N ILE A 99 -8.19 -7.37 2.89
CA ILE A 99 -7.73 -8.69 2.40
C ILE A 99 -7.21 -8.59 0.97
N MET A 100 -7.98 -7.95 0.09
CA MET A 100 -7.59 -7.72 -1.30
C MET A 100 -6.35 -6.82 -1.40
N ALA A 101 -6.28 -5.75 -0.59
CA ALA A 101 -5.13 -4.85 -0.55
C ALA A 101 -3.84 -5.61 -0.20
N TYR A 102 -3.86 -6.49 0.81
CA TYR A 102 -2.70 -7.32 1.14
C TYR A 102 -2.30 -8.27 0.01
N GLY A 103 -3.27 -8.83 -0.73
CA GLY A 103 -2.98 -9.63 -1.91
C GLY A 103 -2.24 -8.84 -3.01
N ILE A 104 -2.71 -7.61 -3.29
CA ILE A 104 -2.10 -6.74 -4.30
C ILE A 104 -0.75 -6.17 -3.83
N ASP A 105 -0.60 -5.87 -2.54
CA ASP A 105 0.66 -5.38 -1.97
C ASP A 105 1.81 -6.37 -2.19
N GLY A 106 1.53 -7.68 -2.32
CA GLY A 106 2.52 -8.65 -2.76
C GLY A 106 3.17 -8.30 -4.11
N PHE A 107 2.37 -7.82 -5.07
CA PHE A 107 2.88 -7.31 -6.35
C PHE A 107 3.57 -5.96 -6.21
N ALA A 108 3.13 -5.12 -5.27
CA ALA A 108 3.81 -3.86 -4.96
C ALA A 108 5.23 -4.11 -4.42
N PHE A 109 5.43 -5.09 -3.53
CA PHE A 109 6.77 -5.49 -3.06
C PHE A 109 7.65 -6.06 -4.18
N ALA A 110 7.07 -6.86 -5.07
CA ALA A 110 7.79 -7.32 -6.27
C ALA A 110 8.21 -6.13 -7.15
N ALA A 111 7.34 -5.13 -7.30
CA ALA A 111 7.65 -3.88 -7.98
C ALA A 111 8.81 -3.14 -7.31
N GLU A 112 8.75 -2.95 -5.99
CA GLU A 112 9.77 -2.25 -5.22
C GLU A 112 11.17 -2.85 -5.49
N SER A 113 11.29 -4.17 -5.42
CA SER A 113 12.56 -4.87 -5.66
C SER A 113 13.04 -4.79 -7.12
N LEU A 114 12.16 -5.08 -8.09
CA LEU A 114 12.54 -5.07 -9.52
C LEU A 114 12.87 -3.66 -10.00
N ILE A 115 12.07 -2.67 -9.62
CA ILE A 115 12.29 -1.28 -10.00
C ILE A 115 13.56 -0.75 -9.35
N GLY A 116 13.80 -1.04 -8.06
CA GLY A 116 15.07 -0.70 -7.41
C GLY A 116 16.29 -1.26 -8.15
N ARG A 117 16.21 -2.53 -8.59
CA ARG A 117 17.26 -3.18 -9.39
C ARG A 117 17.47 -2.49 -10.74
N TYR A 118 16.42 -2.28 -11.52
CA TYR A 118 16.55 -1.72 -12.88
C TYR A 118 16.86 -0.22 -12.87
N MET A 119 16.40 0.53 -11.86
CA MET A 119 16.83 1.91 -11.62
C MET A 119 18.32 1.95 -11.29
N GLY A 120 18.80 1.08 -10.41
CA GLY A 120 20.23 0.98 -10.07
C GLY A 120 21.11 0.60 -11.27
N ALA A 121 20.62 -0.30 -12.12
CA ALA A 121 21.29 -0.72 -13.36
C ALA A 121 21.13 0.28 -14.52
N ARG A 122 20.30 1.33 -14.35
CA ARG A 122 19.88 2.28 -15.39
C ARG A 122 19.30 1.63 -16.64
N ASP A 123 18.65 0.47 -16.49
CA ASP A 123 18.02 -0.24 -17.60
C ASP A 123 16.55 0.21 -17.77
N ARG A 124 16.38 1.27 -18.57
CA ARG A 124 15.06 1.84 -18.87
C ARG A 124 14.10 0.83 -19.51
N LYS A 125 14.62 -0.05 -20.39
CA LYS A 125 13.78 -0.99 -21.15
C LYS A 125 13.23 -2.07 -20.21
N GLN A 126 14.09 -2.65 -19.38
CA GLN A 126 13.67 -3.66 -18.41
C GLN A 126 12.78 -3.05 -17.32
N LEU A 127 13.05 -1.81 -16.88
CA LEU A 127 12.18 -1.09 -15.95
C LEU A 127 10.75 -0.96 -16.48
N GLN A 128 10.59 -0.45 -17.70
CA GLN A 128 9.25 -0.28 -18.29
C GLN A 128 8.55 -1.60 -18.55
N SER A 129 9.31 -2.63 -18.94
CA SER A 129 8.80 -3.99 -19.08
C SER A 129 8.29 -4.51 -17.74
N ALA A 130 9.07 -4.40 -16.67
CA ALA A 130 8.69 -4.86 -15.34
C ALA A 130 7.41 -4.17 -14.85
N ILE A 131 7.32 -2.84 -14.97
CA ILE A 131 6.12 -2.07 -14.63
C ILE A 131 4.89 -2.67 -15.34
N ARG A 132 4.97 -2.87 -16.66
CA ARG A 132 3.85 -3.41 -17.43
C ARG A 132 3.39 -4.78 -16.95
N HIS A 133 4.32 -5.70 -16.68
CA HIS A 133 3.99 -7.04 -16.21
C HIS A 133 3.38 -7.02 -14.82
N ILE A 134 3.92 -6.21 -13.91
CA ILE A 134 3.38 -6.08 -12.55
C ILE A 134 1.97 -5.49 -12.59
N PHE A 135 1.72 -4.47 -13.41
CA PHE A 135 0.37 -3.93 -13.59
C PHE A 135 -0.58 -4.97 -14.18
N ALA A 136 -0.15 -5.77 -15.16
CA ALA A 136 -0.98 -6.82 -15.75
C ALA A 136 -1.37 -7.88 -14.71
N TRP A 137 -0.41 -8.38 -13.93
CA TRP A 137 -0.68 -9.37 -12.88
C TRP A 137 -1.48 -8.81 -11.71
N GLY A 138 -1.17 -7.58 -11.28
CA GLY A 138 -1.93 -6.89 -10.25
C GLY A 138 -3.38 -6.70 -10.67
N LEU A 139 -3.64 -6.23 -11.91
CA LEU A 139 -4.99 -6.06 -12.43
C LEU A 139 -5.72 -7.38 -12.62
N ALA A 140 -5.03 -8.44 -13.05
CA ALA A 140 -5.62 -9.78 -13.13
C ALA A 140 -6.09 -10.25 -11.74
N LEU A 141 -5.30 -10.03 -10.69
CA LEU A 141 -5.71 -10.33 -9.31
C LEU A 141 -6.86 -9.43 -8.85
N GLY A 142 -6.83 -8.13 -9.17
CA GLY A 142 -7.92 -7.21 -8.89
C GLY A 142 -9.24 -7.64 -9.55
N ILE A 143 -9.19 -8.06 -10.82
CA ILE A 143 -10.35 -8.62 -11.54
C ILE A 143 -10.86 -9.88 -10.84
N LEU A 144 -9.96 -10.78 -10.40
CA LEU A 144 -10.35 -11.98 -9.69
C LEU A 144 -11.08 -11.67 -8.38
N PHE A 145 -10.58 -10.72 -7.57
CA PHE A 145 -11.26 -10.28 -6.36
C PHE A 145 -12.61 -9.63 -6.65
N SER A 146 -12.67 -8.73 -7.64
CA SER A 146 -13.90 -8.07 -8.07
C SER A 146 -14.95 -9.10 -8.50
N ALA A 147 -14.57 -10.07 -9.32
CA ALA A 147 -15.43 -11.17 -9.75
C ALA A 147 -15.92 -12.03 -8.57
N ALA A 148 -15.03 -12.39 -7.63
CA ALA A 148 -15.40 -13.15 -6.44
C ALA A 148 -16.44 -12.40 -5.59
N PHE A 149 -16.24 -11.11 -5.37
CA PHE A 149 -17.16 -10.23 -4.63
C PHE A 149 -18.50 -10.01 -5.35
N SER A 150 -18.53 -10.11 -6.67
CA SER A 150 -19.76 -10.00 -7.46
C SER A 150 -20.53 -11.31 -7.57
N ILE A 151 -19.86 -12.47 -7.64
CA ILE A 151 -20.51 -13.77 -7.80
C ILE A 151 -21.00 -14.33 -6.46
N PHE A 152 -20.28 -14.08 -5.36
CA PHE A 152 -20.58 -14.65 -4.05
C PHE A 152 -20.78 -13.63 -2.91
N PRO A 153 -21.46 -12.48 -3.12
CA PRO A 153 -21.51 -11.41 -2.12
C PRO A 153 -22.12 -11.88 -0.80
N GLU A 154 -23.28 -12.53 -0.84
CA GLU A 154 -23.98 -13.01 0.37
C GLU A 154 -23.17 -14.06 1.14
N LYS A 155 -22.60 -15.05 0.42
CA LYS A 155 -21.81 -16.12 1.05
C LYS A 155 -20.58 -15.56 1.74
N ILE A 156 -19.92 -14.57 1.13
CA ILE A 156 -18.76 -13.91 1.70
C ILE A 156 -19.17 -13.13 2.95
N LEU A 157 -20.25 -12.34 2.90
CA LEU A 157 -20.74 -11.58 4.06
C LEU A 157 -21.19 -12.49 5.22
N ALA A 158 -21.81 -13.63 4.91
CA ALA A 158 -22.26 -14.61 5.90
C ALA A 158 -21.12 -15.27 6.70
N VAL A 159 -19.88 -15.24 6.19
CA VAL A 159 -18.70 -15.68 6.95
C VAL A 159 -18.38 -14.72 8.09
N PHE A 160 -18.68 -13.43 7.93
CA PHE A 160 -18.36 -12.40 8.93
C PHE A 160 -19.46 -12.20 9.97
N THR A 161 -20.72 -12.43 9.60
CA THR A 161 -21.86 -12.20 10.50
C THR A 161 -23.05 -13.08 10.14
N ASN A 162 -23.84 -13.43 11.16
CA ASN A 162 -25.11 -14.13 11.02
C ASN A 162 -26.33 -13.19 11.18
N LYS A 163 -26.12 -11.88 11.33
CA LYS A 163 -27.19 -10.89 11.50
C LYS A 163 -27.77 -10.46 10.14
N PRO A 164 -29.02 -10.82 9.80
CA PRO A 164 -29.59 -10.55 8.47
C PRO A 164 -29.63 -9.06 8.11
N GLU A 165 -29.94 -8.19 9.09
CA GLU A 165 -30.01 -6.74 8.89
C GLU A 165 -28.66 -6.13 8.48
N VAL A 166 -27.56 -6.60 9.09
CA VAL A 166 -26.20 -6.15 8.76
C VAL A 166 -25.81 -6.62 7.35
N ILE A 167 -26.17 -7.86 6.99
CA ILE A 167 -25.92 -8.39 5.65
C ILE A 167 -26.69 -7.59 4.61
N ALA A 168 -27.98 -7.33 4.82
CA ALA A 168 -28.81 -6.55 3.91
C ALA A 168 -28.24 -5.14 3.68
N LEU A 169 -27.80 -4.46 4.75
CA LEU A 169 -27.17 -3.15 4.64
C LEU A 169 -25.79 -3.22 3.96
N ALA A 170 -24.97 -4.23 4.24
CA ALA A 170 -23.70 -4.42 3.56
C ALA A 170 -23.88 -4.70 2.06
N LEU A 171 -24.90 -5.47 1.68
CA LEU A 171 -25.23 -5.75 0.29
C LEU A 171 -25.59 -4.48 -0.49
N SER A 172 -26.33 -3.55 0.11
CA SER A 172 -26.68 -2.28 -0.55
C SER A 172 -25.46 -1.39 -0.86
N MET A 173 -24.37 -1.56 -0.11
CA MET A 173 -23.10 -0.84 -0.31
C MET A 173 -22.02 -1.69 -1.01
N MET A 174 -22.29 -2.95 -1.32
CA MET A 174 -21.31 -3.92 -1.84
C MET A 174 -20.69 -3.49 -3.17
N ILE A 175 -21.40 -2.68 -3.97
CA ILE A 175 -20.92 -2.16 -5.26
C ILE A 175 -19.57 -1.45 -5.14
N TRP A 176 -19.32 -0.78 -4.01
CA TRP A 176 -18.05 -0.08 -3.76
C TRP A 176 -16.90 -1.06 -3.55
N THR A 177 -17.13 -2.11 -2.75
CA THR A 177 -16.14 -3.16 -2.50
C THR A 177 -15.89 -4.02 -3.75
N GLN A 178 -16.90 -4.18 -4.62
CA GLN A 178 -16.74 -4.86 -5.91
C GLN A 178 -15.88 -4.06 -6.88
N ALA A 179 -16.03 -2.73 -6.93
CA ALA A 179 -15.24 -1.85 -7.79
C ALA A 179 -13.85 -1.54 -7.24
N ALA A 180 -13.68 -1.53 -5.91
CA ALA A 180 -12.45 -1.18 -5.22
C ALA A 180 -11.19 -1.94 -5.70
N PRO A 181 -11.23 -3.26 -5.96
CA PRO A 181 -10.09 -3.99 -6.53
C PRO A 181 -9.54 -3.38 -7.80
N LEU A 182 -10.41 -3.05 -8.75
CA LEU A 182 -10.01 -2.56 -10.06
C LEU A 182 -9.35 -1.18 -9.97
N ILE A 183 -9.88 -0.33 -9.09
CA ILE A 183 -9.45 1.05 -8.93
C ILE A 183 -8.19 1.13 -8.07
N SER A 184 -8.18 0.42 -6.95
CA SER A 184 -7.12 0.53 -5.94
C SER A 184 -5.85 -0.24 -6.33
N THR A 185 -5.98 -1.28 -7.15
CA THR A 185 -4.80 -2.00 -7.68
C THR A 185 -3.82 -1.04 -8.32
N ILE A 186 -4.32 -0.07 -9.08
CA ILE A 186 -3.47 0.87 -9.81
C ILE A 186 -2.61 1.69 -8.85
N CYS A 187 -3.20 2.20 -7.76
CA CYS A 187 -2.45 3.01 -6.80
C CYS A 187 -1.51 2.17 -5.93
N TYR A 188 -1.88 0.94 -5.56
CA TYR A 188 -1.01 0.04 -4.79
C TYR A 188 0.21 -0.42 -5.59
N VAL A 189 0.04 -0.78 -6.86
CA VAL A 189 1.19 -1.11 -7.72
C VAL A 189 2.09 0.12 -7.90
N TRP A 190 1.52 1.31 -8.11
CA TRP A 190 2.32 2.54 -8.16
C TRP A 190 3.08 2.79 -6.86
N ASP A 191 2.48 2.53 -5.69
CA ASP A 191 3.17 2.71 -4.42
C ASP A 191 4.49 1.91 -4.39
N GLY A 192 4.46 0.63 -4.80
CA GLY A 192 5.65 -0.20 -4.92
C GLY A 192 6.68 0.33 -5.93
N VAL A 193 6.22 0.76 -7.10
CA VAL A 193 7.09 1.33 -8.15
C VAL A 193 7.79 2.61 -7.66
N TYR A 194 7.06 3.50 -6.98
CA TYR A 194 7.60 4.76 -6.47
C TYR A 194 8.57 4.55 -5.29
N ILE A 195 8.28 3.60 -4.41
CA ILE A 195 9.19 3.22 -3.33
C ILE A 195 10.47 2.61 -3.92
N GLY A 196 10.35 1.68 -4.88
CA GLY A 196 11.49 1.08 -5.56
C GLY A 196 12.37 2.08 -6.30
N ALA A 197 11.75 3.10 -6.92
CA ALA A 197 12.47 4.20 -7.55
C ALA A 197 12.98 5.27 -6.56
N THR A 198 12.71 5.13 -5.25
CA THR A 198 12.99 6.14 -4.21
C THR A 198 12.37 7.52 -4.48
N ALA A 199 11.32 7.58 -5.30
CA ALA A 199 10.61 8.79 -5.72
C ALA A 199 9.53 9.21 -4.68
N THR A 200 9.84 9.08 -3.39
CA THR A 200 8.86 9.15 -2.28
C THR A 200 8.20 10.51 -2.09
N ARG A 201 8.84 11.60 -2.53
CA ARG A 201 8.26 12.95 -2.45
C ARG A 201 6.98 13.09 -3.27
N ALA A 202 7.00 12.59 -4.51
CA ALA A 202 5.84 12.62 -5.39
C ALA A 202 4.71 11.72 -4.84
N MET A 203 5.07 10.54 -4.33
CA MET A 203 4.14 9.63 -3.67
C MET A 203 3.45 10.28 -2.45
N ARG A 204 4.19 10.98 -1.60
CA ARG A 204 3.64 11.73 -0.48
C ARG A 204 2.73 12.88 -0.94
N ASN A 205 3.17 13.68 -1.89
CA ASN A 205 2.44 14.87 -2.31
C ASN A 205 1.11 14.49 -2.98
N THR A 206 1.12 13.49 -3.86
CA THR A 206 -0.10 12.95 -4.48
C THR A 206 -1.08 12.45 -3.43
N MET A 207 -0.58 11.73 -2.41
CA MET A 207 -1.40 11.28 -1.28
C MET A 207 -2.12 12.42 -0.55
N ILE A 208 -1.38 13.49 -0.20
CA ILE A 208 -1.93 14.66 0.50
C ILE A 208 -2.96 15.37 -0.39
N ILE A 209 -2.65 15.57 -1.67
CA ILE A 209 -3.54 16.22 -2.64
C ILE A 209 -4.82 15.39 -2.81
N SER A 210 -4.71 14.07 -2.97
CA SER A 210 -5.87 13.18 -3.08
C SER A 210 -6.76 13.28 -1.85
N LEU A 211 -6.20 13.38 -0.64
CA LEU A 211 -6.99 13.54 0.58
C LEU A 211 -7.69 14.91 0.62
N ALA A 212 -6.92 15.99 0.46
CA ALA A 212 -7.40 17.35 0.70
C ALA A 212 -8.33 17.87 -0.40
N VAL A 213 -8.08 17.51 -1.66
CA VAL A 213 -8.80 18.04 -2.82
C VAL A 213 -9.94 17.12 -3.27
N PHE A 214 -9.81 15.81 -3.02
CA PHE A 214 -10.80 14.85 -3.50
C PHE A 214 -11.56 14.18 -2.36
N TYR A 215 -10.88 13.51 -1.42
CA TYR A 215 -11.56 12.73 -0.37
C TYR A 215 -12.49 13.59 0.50
N LEU A 216 -11.94 14.61 1.18
CA LEU A 216 -12.72 15.43 2.11
C LEU A 216 -13.80 16.25 1.38
N PRO A 217 -13.51 16.96 0.27
CA PRO A 217 -14.53 17.72 -0.42
C PRO A 217 -15.66 16.86 -0.97
N VAL A 218 -15.36 15.72 -1.60
CA VAL A 218 -16.40 14.80 -2.11
C VAL A 218 -17.29 14.32 -0.98
N TYR A 219 -16.72 13.94 0.16
CA TYR A 219 -17.50 13.52 1.31
C TYR A 219 -18.44 14.63 1.81
N TYR A 220 -17.93 15.82 2.12
CA TYR A 220 -18.75 16.90 2.70
C TYR A 220 -19.81 17.44 1.72
N LEU A 221 -19.53 17.42 0.41
CA LEU A 221 -20.51 17.85 -0.61
C LEU A 221 -21.63 16.83 -0.80
N LEU A 222 -21.34 15.53 -0.71
CA LEU A 222 -22.31 14.47 -1.01
C LEU A 222 -22.97 13.87 0.23
N GLN A 223 -22.40 14.05 1.43
CA GLN A 223 -22.96 13.56 2.68
C GLN A 223 -24.44 13.97 2.88
N PRO A 224 -24.87 15.22 2.60
CA PRO A 224 -26.28 15.61 2.77
C PRO A 224 -27.23 14.92 1.78
N LEU A 225 -26.72 14.45 0.64
CA LEU A 225 -27.52 13.89 -0.47
C LEU A 225 -27.62 12.36 -0.38
N ILE A 226 -26.50 11.69 -0.08
CA ILE A 226 -26.38 10.22 -0.09
C ILE A 226 -25.49 9.72 1.06
N PRO A 227 -25.90 9.85 2.35
CA PRO A 227 -25.01 9.73 3.51
C PRO A 227 -24.15 8.45 3.55
N HIS A 228 -24.75 7.29 3.30
CA HIS A 228 -24.06 6.00 3.35
C HIS A 228 -23.12 5.79 2.15
N HIS A 229 -23.52 6.25 0.96
CA HIS A 229 -22.73 6.08 -0.27
C HIS A 229 -21.66 7.17 -0.44
N ALA A 230 -21.87 8.36 0.11
CA ALA A 230 -20.93 9.49 0.04
C ALA A 230 -19.55 9.12 0.58
N LEU A 231 -19.52 8.39 1.69
CA LEU A 231 -18.29 7.99 2.34
C LEU A 231 -17.49 6.99 1.50
N TRP A 232 -18.16 6.00 0.92
CA TRP A 232 -17.56 5.03 0.01
C TRP A 232 -17.11 5.67 -1.31
N LEU A 233 -17.94 6.52 -1.90
CA LEU A 233 -17.61 7.23 -3.13
C LEU A 233 -16.38 8.13 -2.91
N ALA A 234 -16.32 8.84 -1.79
CA ALA A 234 -15.14 9.61 -1.42
C ALA A 234 -13.89 8.73 -1.37
N LEU A 235 -13.96 7.57 -0.71
CA LEU A 235 -12.83 6.64 -0.58
C LEU A 235 -12.38 6.07 -1.93
N VAL A 236 -13.32 5.71 -2.80
CA VAL A 236 -13.03 5.23 -4.15
C VAL A 236 -12.41 6.34 -5.01
N ILE A 237 -12.96 7.55 -4.98
CA ILE A 237 -12.40 8.71 -5.70
C ILE A 237 -11.01 9.04 -5.15
N PHE A 238 -10.78 8.93 -3.85
CA PHE A 238 -9.45 9.10 -3.26
C PHE A 238 -8.44 8.13 -3.86
N MET A 239 -8.79 6.85 -3.98
CA MET A 239 -7.92 5.83 -4.56
C MET A 239 -7.70 6.04 -6.06
N LEU A 240 -8.74 6.44 -6.78
CA LEU A 240 -8.67 6.77 -8.19
C LEU A 240 -7.79 8.00 -8.43
N ALA A 241 -7.98 9.08 -7.67
CA ALA A 241 -7.17 10.28 -7.75
C ALA A 241 -5.69 9.99 -7.47
N ARG A 242 -5.39 9.12 -6.48
CA ARG A 242 -4.02 8.64 -6.24
C ARG A 242 -3.45 7.91 -7.46
N GLY A 243 -4.18 6.92 -7.98
CA GLY A 243 -3.75 6.15 -9.15
C GLY A 243 -3.49 7.02 -10.38
N VAL A 244 -4.40 7.97 -10.66
CA VAL A 244 -4.29 8.90 -11.79
C VAL A 244 -3.13 9.87 -11.59
N THR A 245 -3.02 10.52 -10.44
CA THR A 245 -1.95 11.50 -10.19
C THR A 245 -0.57 10.85 -10.23
N LEU A 246 -0.39 9.65 -9.65
CA LEU A 246 0.86 8.89 -9.76
C LEU A 246 1.16 8.51 -11.23
N SER A 247 0.15 8.07 -11.99
CA SER A 247 0.32 7.77 -13.41
C SER A 247 0.76 8.99 -14.23
N ILE A 248 0.27 10.19 -13.89
CA ILE A 248 0.66 11.45 -14.55
C ILE A 248 2.10 11.81 -14.20
N TYR A 249 2.47 11.75 -12.92
CA TYR A 249 3.82 12.12 -12.47
C TYR A 249 4.89 11.09 -12.86
N TYR A 250 4.52 9.86 -13.20
CA TYR A 250 5.43 8.75 -13.51
C TYR A 250 6.55 9.13 -14.49
N LYS A 251 6.20 9.72 -15.64
CA LYS A 251 7.21 10.05 -16.67
C LYS A 251 8.26 11.02 -16.13
N LYS A 252 7.82 12.04 -15.40
CA LYS A 252 8.71 13.08 -14.84
C LYS A 252 9.55 12.53 -13.69
N GLU A 253 8.90 11.87 -12.74
CA GLU A 253 9.51 11.53 -11.45
C GLU A 253 10.29 10.22 -11.48
N ILE A 254 10.01 9.31 -12.41
CA ILE A 254 10.72 8.03 -12.53
C ILE A 254 11.62 8.02 -13.76
N LEU A 255 11.06 8.19 -14.96
CA LEU A 255 11.89 8.16 -16.18
C LEU A 255 12.86 9.35 -16.25
N GLY A 256 12.44 10.52 -15.77
CA GLY A 256 13.31 11.70 -15.69
C GLY A 256 14.54 11.52 -14.78
N GLN A 257 14.54 10.58 -13.83
CA GLN A 257 15.74 10.29 -13.03
C GLN A 257 16.82 9.57 -13.85
N LEU A 258 16.41 8.71 -14.79
CA LEU A 258 17.32 8.01 -15.69
C LEU A 258 17.96 8.96 -16.71
N ASP A 259 17.20 9.98 -17.13
CA ASP A 259 17.64 10.93 -18.16
C ASP A 259 18.57 12.02 -17.59
N ASN A 260 18.45 12.37 -16.29
CA ASN A 260 19.17 13.50 -15.67
C ASN A 260 20.42 13.11 -14.84
N THR A 261 20.78 11.83 -14.74
CA THR A 261 21.99 11.42 -14.00
C THR A 261 23.17 11.19 -14.96
N PRO A 262 24.32 11.88 -14.79
CA PRO A 262 25.52 11.64 -15.60
C PRO A 262 25.88 10.15 -15.58
N LEU A 263 26.25 9.58 -16.73
CA LEU A 263 26.79 8.21 -16.79
C LEU A 263 27.94 8.13 -15.76
N PRO A 264 28.02 7.09 -14.93
CA PRO A 264 29.24 6.88 -14.16
C PRO A 264 30.38 6.85 -15.18
N ASP A 265 31.42 7.66 -14.95
CA ASP A 265 32.65 7.57 -15.73
C ASP A 265 32.99 6.10 -15.82
N ARG A 266 33.00 5.56 -17.05
CA ARG A 266 33.54 4.24 -17.28
C ARG A 266 34.97 4.33 -16.78
N VAL A 267 35.21 3.82 -15.57
CA VAL A 267 36.56 3.63 -15.07
C VAL A 267 37.22 2.78 -16.13
N ASN A 268 38.09 3.41 -16.93
CA ASN A 268 38.99 2.78 -17.86
C ASN A 268 39.81 1.78 -17.05
N THR A 269 39.29 0.57 -16.93
CA THR A 269 40.04 -0.61 -16.55
C THR A 269 40.58 -1.15 -17.87
N LEU A 270 41.73 -0.58 -18.24
CA LEU A 270 42.73 -1.25 -19.08
C LEU A 270 43.20 -2.52 -18.38
#